data_AF-A0A1U7GC96-F1
#
_entry.id   AF-A0A1U7GC96-F1
#
_cell.length_a   1.000
_cell.length_b   1.000
_cell.length_c   1.000
_cell.angle_alpha   90.00
_cell.angle_beta   90.00
_cell.angle_gamma   90.00
#
_symmetry.space_group_name_H-M   'P 1'
#
loop_
_entity.id
_entity.type
_entity.pdbx_description
1 polymer ?
#
loop_
_entity_poly.entity_id
_entity_poly.type
_entity_poly.pdbx_seq_one_letter_code
_entity_poly.pdbx_strand_id
1 'polypeptide(L)'
;MGLIACVDSVPAECWPAILERAGRAGFLIEEVCEDDAVRVCALSRGPIGLGMGYDPTRPPGEVYIWCPLRIYWRRPLATRRLVFDLMRIVKACREV
;
A
#
# COMPACT_ATOMS: atom_id res chain seq x y z
N MET A 1 -11.09 13.44 -2.46
CA MET A 1 -11.17 12.59 -1.25
C MET A 1 -11.05 11.13 -1.66
N GLY A 2 -10.09 10.40 -1.07
CA GLY A 2 -9.91 8.95 -1.24
C GLY A 2 -10.34 8.23 0.04
N LEU A 3 -10.62 6.93 -0.05
CA LEU A 3 -10.77 6.09 1.14
C LEU A 3 -9.35 5.74 1.61
N ILE A 4 -8.98 6.11 2.83
CA ILE A 4 -7.68 5.81 3.44
C ILE A 4 -7.91 4.77 4.53
N ALA A 5 -7.16 3.68 4.49
CA ALA A 5 -7.05 2.73 5.58
C ALA A 5 -5.62 2.74 6.10
N CYS A 6 -5.43 3.03 7.39
CA CYS A 6 -4.20 2.63 8.07
C CYS A 6 -4.20 1.11 8.17
N VAL A 7 -3.14 0.49 7.67
CA VAL A 7 -3.10 -0.96 7.46
C VAL A 7 -2.35 -1.67 8.56
N ASP A 8 -1.17 -1.17 8.92
CA ASP A 8 -0.34 -1.74 9.98
C ASP A 8 0.81 -0.78 10.34
N SER A 9 1.48 -1.10 11.44
CA SER A 9 2.75 -0.46 11.82
C SER A 9 3.90 -1.44 11.62
N VAL A 10 4.91 -1.05 10.84
CA VAL A 10 6.06 -1.88 10.47
C VAL A 10 7.36 -1.09 10.58
N PRO A 11 8.47 -1.72 10.99
CA PRO A 11 9.81 -1.13 10.91
C PRO A 11 10.18 -0.63 9.50
N ALA A 12 11.11 0.32 9.42
CA ALA A 12 11.53 0.92 8.16
C ALA A 12 12.15 -0.08 7.17
N GLU A 13 12.83 -1.10 7.69
CA GLU A 13 13.41 -2.20 6.93
C GLU A 13 12.37 -3.08 6.23
N CYS A 14 11.12 -3.09 6.71
CA CYS A 14 10.04 -3.84 6.06
C CYS A 14 9.58 -3.17 4.76
N TRP A 15 9.76 -1.85 4.59
CA TRP A 15 9.23 -1.12 3.44
C TRP A 15 9.76 -1.64 2.09
N PRO A 16 11.08 -1.80 1.86
CA PRO A 16 11.58 -2.41 0.62
C PRO A 16 11.05 -3.84 0.40
N ALA A 17 10.94 -4.64 1.46
CA ALA A 17 10.44 -6.01 1.39
C ALA A 17 8.94 -6.07 1.01
N ILE A 18 8.14 -5.11 1.50
CA ILE A 18 6.73 -4.96 1.13
C ILE A 18 6.61 -4.69 -0.37
N LEU A 19 7.39 -3.74 -0.90
CA LEU A 19 7.38 -3.42 -2.33
C LEU A 19 7.83 -4.60 -3.18
N GLU A 20 8.89 -5.29 -2.79
CA GLU A 20 9.37 -6.47 -3.50
C GLU A 20 8.30 -7.59 -3.54
N ARG A 21 7.69 -7.90 -2.40
CA ARG A 21 6.63 -8.92 -2.31
C ARG A 21 5.37 -8.52 -3.07
N ALA A 22 5.01 -7.24 -3.08
CA ALA A 22 3.92 -6.73 -3.90
C ALA A 22 4.21 -6.92 -5.40
N GLY A 23 5.42 -6.60 -5.85
CA GLY A 23 5.86 -6.87 -7.23
C GLY A 23 5.72 -8.35 -7.60
N ARG A 24 6.21 -9.25 -6.74
CA ARG A 24 6.07 -10.71 -6.92
C ARG A 24 4.62 -11.18 -6.91
N ALA A 25 3.72 -10.49 -6.22
CA ALA A 25 2.28 -10.75 -6.20
C ALA A 25 1.53 -10.17 -7.42
N GLY A 26 2.26 -9.62 -8.40
CA GLY A 26 1.73 -9.12 -9.66
C GLY A 26 1.25 -7.66 -9.61
N PHE A 27 1.65 -6.89 -8.59
CA PHE A 27 1.42 -5.45 -8.59
C PHE A 27 2.47 -4.75 -9.46
N LEU A 28 1.99 -3.87 -10.34
CA LEU A 28 2.84 -2.86 -10.97
C LEU A 28 2.99 -1.72 -9.97
N ILE A 29 4.23 -1.35 -9.68
CA ILE A 29 4.56 -0.28 -8.75
C ILE A 29 5.10 0.88 -9.58
N GLU A 30 4.39 1.99 -9.56
CA GLU A 30 4.75 3.22 -10.25
C GLU A 30 5.25 4.22 -9.22
N GLU A 31 6.28 4.97 -9.63
CA GLU A 31 6.84 6.17 -8.98
C GLU A 31 6.83 6.15 -7.45
N VAL A 32 8.00 5.93 -6.86
CA VAL A 32 8.21 6.13 -5.42
C VAL A 32 8.68 7.57 -5.22
N CYS A 33 7.85 8.42 -4.64
CA CYS A 33 8.24 9.77 -4.24
C CYS A 33 8.18 9.92 -2.72
N GLU A 34 8.87 10.95 -2.24
CA GLU A 34 8.82 11.37 -0.84
C GLU A 34 7.97 12.63 -0.76
N ASP A 35 6.91 12.58 0.05
CA ASP A 35 5.98 13.67 0.29
C ASP A 35 5.95 13.93 1.80
N ASP A 36 6.46 15.07 2.25
CA ASP A 36 6.55 15.44 3.67
C ASP A 36 7.12 14.32 4.58
N ALA A 37 8.25 13.73 4.18
CA ALA A 37 8.93 12.58 4.81
C ALA A 37 8.17 11.23 4.74
N VAL A 38 6.99 11.19 4.11
CA VAL A 38 6.24 9.96 3.82
C VAL A 38 6.68 9.42 2.47
N ARG A 39 7.06 8.15 2.41
CA ARG A 39 7.35 7.47 1.14
C ARG A 39 6.04 7.01 0.53
N VAL A 40 5.70 7.47 -0.66
CA VAL A 40 4.44 7.13 -1.34
C VAL A 40 4.73 6.45 -2.68
N CYS A 41 3.85 5.53 -3.06
CA CYS A 41 3.88 4.94 -4.39
C CYS A 41 2.47 4.60 -4.89
N ALA A 42 2.31 4.59 -6.20
CA ALA A 42 1.12 4.08 -6.86
C ALA A 42 1.30 2.57 -7.13
N LEU A 43 0.27 1.78 -6.84
CA LEU A 43 0.25 0.35 -7.14
C LEU A 43 -0.98 0.00 -7.96
N SER A 44 -0.80 -0.81 -8.99
CA SER A 44 -1.92 -1.32 -9.78
C SER A 44 -1.83 -2.82 -9.99
N ARG A 45 -2.98 -3.46 -10.17
CA ARG A 45 -3.05 -4.84 -10.66
C ARG A 45 -4.21 -4.95 -11.64
N GLY A 46 -3.87 -5.00 -12.92
CA GLY A 46 -4.84 -4.80 -14.00
C GLY A 46 -5.40 -3.37 -13.97
N PRO A 47 -6.70 -3.16 -14.22
CA PRO A 47 -7.29 -1.82 -14.39
C PRO A 47 -7.55 -1.06 -13.08
N ILE A 48 -7.11 -1.60 -11.93
CA ILE A 48 -7.36 -1.00 -10.62
C ILE A 48 -6.06 -0.48 -10.05
N GLY A 49 -6.04 0.83 -9.78
CA GLY A 49 -4.95 1.50 -9.07
C GLY A 49 -5.33 1.80 -7.62
N LEU A 50 -4.35 1.64 -6.74
CA LEU A 50 -4.31 2.03 -5.34
C LEU A 50 -3.07 2.92 -5.14
N GLY A 51 -3.02 3.64 -4.03
CA GLY A 51 -1.77 4.19 -3.53
C GLY A 51 -1.42 3.56 -2.19
N MET A 52 -0.13 3.54 -1.89
CA MET A 52 0.41 3.09 -0.62
C MET A 52 1.47 4.07 -0.12
N GLY A 53 1.52 4.23 1.19
CA GLY A 53 2.42 5.17 1.84
C GLY A 53 3.06 4.54 3.06
N TYR A 54 4.27 4.96 3.37
CA TYR A 54 5.00 4.63 4.59
C TYR A 54 5.47 5.91 5.27
N ASP A 55 4.99 6.12 6.49
CA ASP A 55 5.35 7.25 7.34
C ASP A 55 6.39 6.79 8.39
N PRO A 56 7.67 7.12 8.21
CA PRO A 56 8.73 6.83 9.18
C PRO A 56 8.67 7.71 10.43
N THR A 57 7.89 8.80 10.42
CA THR A 57 7.86 9.78 11.52
C THR A 57 7.08 9.27 12.73
N ARG A 58 6.35 8.17 12.58
CA ARG A 58 5.55 7.50 13.63
C ARG A 58 6.10 6.12 13.96
N PRO A 59 7.02 5.97 14.93
CA PRO A 59 7.65 4.68 15.23
C PRO A 59 6.61 3.61 15.65
N PRO A 60 6.68 2.37 15.14
CA PRO A 60 7.76 1.79 14.31
C PRO A 60 7.75 2.17 12.82
N GLY A 61 6.72 2.87 12.37
CA GLY A 61 6.49 3.33 11.00
C GLY A 61 5.07 2.91 10.57
N GLU A 62 4.27 3.82 10.02
CA GLU A 62 2.87 3.52 9.65
C GLU A 62 2.72 3.29 8.14
N VAL A 63 2.07 2.20 7.75
CA VAL A 63 1.72 1.92 6.35
C VAL A 63 0.25 2.22 6.11
N TYR A 64 -0.02 3.03 5.10
CA TYR A 64 -1.36 3.39 4.67
C TYR A 64 -1.61 2.91 3.26
N ILE A 65 -2.86 2.52 2.99
CA ILE A 65 -3.34 2.25 1.63
C ILE A 65 -4.51 3.18 1.37
N TRP A 66 -4.53 3.80 0.19
CA TRP A 66 -5.67 4.58 -0.24
C TRP A 66 -6.16 4.18 -1.62
N CYS A 67 -7.44 4.43 -1.86
CA CYS A 67 -8.07 4.27 -3.16
C CYS A 67 -8.88 5.53 -3.52
N PRO A 68 -8.80 6.02 -4.78
CA PRO A 68 -9.71 7.04 -5.26
C PRO A 68 -11.17 6.58 -5.13
N LEU A 69 -12.03 7.37 -4.48
CA LEU A 69 -13.45 7.02 -4.24
C LEU A 69 -14.19 6.59 -5.52
N ARG A 70 -13.92 7.25 -6.65
CA ARG A 70 -14.54 6.91 -7.95
C ARG A 70 -14.18 5.49 -8.41
N ILE A 71 -12.96 5.03 -8.15
CA ILE A 71 -12.51 3.67 -8.49
C ILE A 71 -13.18 2.66 -7.55
N TYR A 72 -13.16 2.94 -6.25
CA TYR A 72 -13.79 2.09 -5.24
C TYR A 72 -15.27 1.83 -5.56
N TRP A 73 -16.06 2.88 -5.81
CA TRP A 73 -17.49 2.74 -6.07
C TRP A 73 -17.82 2.06 -7.40
N ARG A 74 -16.95 2.20 -8.42
CA ARG A 74 -17.13 1.49 -9.70
C ARG A 74 -16.84 -0.01 -9.58
N ARG A 75 -15.90 -0.40 -8.71
CA ARG A 75 -15.41 -1.78 -8.61
C ARG A 75 -15.07 -2.17 -7.15
N PRO A 76 -16.08 -2.22 -6.25
CA PRO A 76 -15.84 -2.34 -4.81
C PRO A 76 -15.19 -3.68 -4.44
N LEU A 77 -15.64 -4.79 -5.04
CA LEU A 77 -15.10 -6.12 -4.76
C LEU A 77 -13.63 -6.27 -5.20
N ALA A 78 -13.31 -5.80 -6.40
CA ALA A 78 -11.94 -5.86 -6.93
C ALA A 78 -10.99 -4.99 -6.08
N THR A 79 -11.44 -3.78 -5.73
CA THR A 79 -10.67 -2.86 -4.88
C THR A 79 -10.44 -3.45 -3.50
N ARG A 80 -11.50 -3.97 -2.86
CA ARG A 80 -11.41 -4.63 -1.56
C ARG A 80 -10.46 -5.82 -1.58
N ARG A 81 -10.47 -6.63 -2.65
CA ARG A 81 -9.54 -7.75 -2.80
C ARG A 81 -8.09 -7.29 -2.86
N LEU A 82 -7.80 -6.22 -3.60
CA LEU A 82 -6.44 -5.66 -3.69
C LEU A 82 -5.95 -5.12 -2.36
N VAL A 83 -6.81 -4.39 -1.65
CA VAL A 83 -6.50 -3.92 -0.29
C VAL A 83 -6.16 -5.10 0.61
N PHE A 84 -6.98 -6.16 0.64
CA PHE A 84 -6.68 -7.34 1.47
C PHE A 84 -5.40 -8.06 1.06
N ASP A 85 -5.11 -8.19 -0.24
CA ASP A 85 -3.88 -8.82 -0.71
C ASP A 85 -2.65 -8.02 -0.23
N LEU A 86 -2.69 -6.69 -0.30
CA LEU A 86 -1.64 -5.81 0.22
C LEU A 86 -1.52 -5.89 1.75
N MET A 87 -2.64 -5.86 2.49
CA MET A 87 -2.63 -6.03 3.95
C MET A 87 -1.94 -7.35 4.35
N ARG A 88 -2.22 -8.43 3.62
CA ARG A 88 -1.58 -9.74 3.87
C ARG A 88 -0.07 -9.69 3.62
N ILE A 89 0.38 -8.97 2.60
CA ILE A 89 1.81 -8.77 2.31
C ILE A 89 2.47 -7.98 3.44
N VAL A 90 1.88 -6.85 3.85
CA VAL A 90 2.40 -6.00 4.93
C VAL A 90 2.55 -6.80 6.22
N LYS A 91 1.50 -7.54 6.63
CA LYS A 91 1.54 -8.41 7.81
C LYS A 91 2.63 -9.47 7.73
N ALA A 92 2.76 -10.14 6.59
CA ALA A 92 3.78 -11.17 6.40
C ALA A 92 5.21 -10.62 6.41
N CYS A 93 5.42 -9.32 6.20
CA CYS A 93 6.74 -8.68 6.32
C CYS A 93 7.07 -8.25 7.76
N ARG A 94 6.05 -8.12 8.62
CA ARG A 94 6.20 -7.77 10.03
C ARG A 94 6.61 -8.96 10.90
N GLU A 95 6.19 -10.15 10.52
CA GLU A 95 6.45 -11.41 11.26
C GLU A 95 7.84 -12.01 10.97
N VAL A 96 8.68 -11.31 10.21
CA VAL A 96 10.05 -11.71 9.81
C VAL A 96 11.05 -10.94 10.67
#